data_AF-A0A9D9PU16-F1
#
_entry.id   AF-A0A9D9PU16-F1
#
_cell.length_a   1.000
_cell.length_b   1.000
_cell.length_c   1.000
_cell.angle_alpha   90.00
_cell.angle_beta   90.00
_cell.angle_gamma   90.00
#
_symmetry.space_group_name_H-M   'P 1'
#
loop_
_entity.id
_entity.type
_entity.pdbx_description
1 polymer ?
#
loop_
_entity_poly.entity_id
_entity_poly.type
_entity_poly.pdbx_seq_one_letter_code
_entity_poly.pdbx_strand_id
1 'polypeptide(L)' 'MPINPSIVDQGPRPKPGLQLSSLFSDNAVLQSGLSLPIWGWTEPCHLVRVELAGKTAVCRANSRGKFLLRLPPLEAG' A
#
# COMPACT_ATOMS: atom_id res chain seq x y z
N MET A 1 9.02 -46.54 -1.14
CA MET A 1 9.60 -45.61 -0.14
C MET A 1 10.51 -44.62 -0.88
N PRO A 2 10.53 -43.33 -0.48
CA PRO A 2 9.92 -42.26 -1.28
C PRO A 2 10.87 -41.08 -1.61
N ILE A 3 10.49 -40.19 -2.52
CA ILE A 3 10.47 -38.73 -2.30
C ILE A 3 9.64 -38.06 -3.41
N ASN A 4 8.34 -37.90 -3.20
CA ASN A 4 7.58 -36.89 -3.92
C ASN A 4 7.88 -35.56 -3.20
N PRO A 5 8.53 -34.57 -3.82
CA PRO A 5 8.74 -33.29 -3.16
C PRO A 5 7.38 -32.64 -2.99
N SER A 6 6.97 -32.57 -1.73
CA SER A 6 5.82 -31.86 -1.20
C SER A 6 5.36 -30.73 -2.13
N ILE A 7 4.14 -30.85 -2.63
CA ILE A 7 3.33 -29.69 -2.96
C ILE A 7 3.25 -28.91 -1.63
N VAL A 8 4.14 -27.94 -1.48
CA VAL A 8 3.99 -26.93 -0.44
C VAL A 8 2.90 -26.02 -0.98
N ASP A 9 1.66 -26.35 -0.63
CA ASP A 9 0.54 -25.43 -0.70
C ASP A 9 0.95 -24.21 0.12
N GLN A 10 1.48 -23.22 -0.59
CA GLN A 10 1.81 -21.96 -0.01
C GLN A 10 0.50 -21.22 0.07
N GLY A 11 -0.16 -21.37 1.21
CA GLY A 11 -1.28 -20.54 1.64
C GLY A 11 -1.00 -19.07 1.29
N PRO A 12 -2.05 -18.28 1.03
CA PRO A 12 -2.00 -17.09 0.18
C PRO A 12 -0.72 -16.30 0.42
N ARG A 13 0.27 -16.49 -0.48
CA ARG A 13 1.50 -15.71 -0.45
C ARG A 13 1.03 -14.26 -0.54
N PRO A 14 1.45 -13.36 0.38
CA PRO A 14 1.17 -11.94 0.21
C PRO A 14 1.63 -11.59 -1.20
N LYS A 15 0.68 -11.18 -2.05
CA LYS A 15 0.96 -10.91 -3.46
C LYS A 15 2.10 -9.88 -3.49
N PRO A 16 3.24 -10.15 -4.17
CA PRO A 16 4.27 -9.15 -4.33
C PRO A 16 3.69 -8.03 -5.18
N GLY A 17 3.20 -6.99 -4.52
CA GLY A 17 2.46 -5.92 -5.16
C GLY A 17 2.02 -4.89 -4.13
N LEU A 18 2.15 -3.63 -4.49
CA LEU A 18 1.59 -2.52 -3.73
C LEU A 18 0.07 -2.67 -3.67
N GLN A 19 -0.48 -2.83 -2.47
CA GLN A 19 -1.92 -2.88 -2.23
C GLN A 19 -2.34 -1.66 -1.41
N LEU A 20 -3.12 -0.77 -2.01
CA LEU A 20 -3.75 0.30 -1.26
C LEU A 20 -4.95 -0.24 -0.48
N SER A 21 -5.34 0.45 0.60
CA SER A 21 -6.58 0.12 1.28
C SER A 21 -7.77 0.23 0.32
N SER A 22 -8.80 -0.60 0.51
CA SER A 22 -10.02 -0.57 -0.31
C SER A 22 -10.78 0.76 -0.29
N LEU A 23 -10.44 1.68 0.62
CA LEU A 23 -10.96 3.05 0.59
C LEU A 23 -10.41 3.86 -0.61
N PHE A 24 -9.29 3.44 -1.19
CA PHE A 24 -8.71 4.01 -2.41
C PHE A 24 -9.09 3.11 -3.60
N SER A 25 -10.39 3.00 -3.89
CA SER A 25 -10.91 2.31 -5.08
C SER A 25 -11.19 3.31 -6.20
N ASP A 26 -11.40 2.82 -7.43
CA ASP A 26 -11.89 3.65 -8.53
C ASP A 26 -13.18 4.39 -8.10
N ASN A 27 -13.27 5.69 -8.41
CA ASN A 27 -14.29 6.64 -7.92
C ASN A 27 -14.27 6.99 -6.42
N ALA A 28 -13.20 6.72 -5.68
CA ALA A 28 -13.06 7.19 -4.31
C ALA A 28 -13.01 8.73 -4.24
N VAL A 29 -13.91 9.34 -3.47
CA VAL A 29 -13.87 10.77 -3.15
C VAL A 29 -12.99 10.96 -1.91
N LEU A 30 -11.82 11.56 -2.11
CA LEU A 30 -10.92 11.93 -1.02
C LEU A 30 -11.30 13.32 -0.51
N GLN A 31 -11.66 13.41 0.77
CA GLN A 31 -12.04 14.68 1.38
C GLN A 31 -10.87 15.67 1.35
N SER A 32 -11.09 16.80 0.71
CA SER A 32 -10.11 17.89 0.60
C SER A 32 -10.10 18.78 1.86
N GLY A 33 -8.97 19.45 2.11
CA GLY A 33 -8.82 20.42 3.21
C GLY A 33 -8.19 19.89 4.50
N LEU A 34 -7.91 18.58 4.61
CA LEU A 34 -7.20 17.97 5.74
C LEU A 34 -6.02 17.12 5.26
N SER A 35 -5.05 16.86 6.14
CA SER A 35 -3.97 15.89 5.86
C SER A 35 -4.59 14.57 5.41
N LEU A 36 -4.26 14.10 4.22
CA LEU A 36 -4.82 12.88 3.64
C LEU A 36 -3.96 11.68 4.05
N PRO A 37 -4.40 10.85 5.02
CA PRO A 37 -3.69 9.62 5.32
C PRO A 37 -3.87 8.66 4.15
N ILE A 38 -2.77 8.20 3.55
CA ILE A 38 -2.73 7.13 2.57
C ILE A 38 -2.07 5.93 3.23
N TRP A 39 -2.73 4.77 3.18
CA TRP A 39 -2.17 3.55 3.77
C TRP A 39 -2.45 2.34 2.91
N GLY A 40 -1.61 1.35 3.11
CA GLY A 40 -1.66 0.13 2.36
C GLY A 40 -0.62 -0.86 2.86
N TRP A 41 -0.40 -1.87 2.03
CA TRP A 41 0.49 -2.98 2.24
C TRP A 41 1.41 -3.08 1.03
N THR A 42 2.68 -3.37 1.27
CA THR A 42 3.70 -3.62 0.25
C THR A 42 4.72 -4.59 0.84
N GLU A 43 5.83 -4.81 0.15
CA GLU A 43 6.94 -5.58 0.68
C GLU A 43 7.52 -4.95 1.97
N PRO A 44 7.93 -5.77 2.95
CA PRO A 44 8.59 -5.28 4.14
C PRO A 44 9.79 -4.37 3.83
N CYS A 45 9.93 -3.27 4.57
CA CYS A 45 11.04 -2.32 4.41
C CYS A 45 11.14 -1.66 3.02
N HIS A 46 10.12 -1.78 2.17
CA HIS A 46 10.10 -1.22 0.82
C HIS A 46 9.77 0.28 0.83
N LEU A 47 10.31 1.02 -0.13
CA LEU A 47 10.06 2.46 -0.28
C LEU A 47 8.77 2.69 -1.08
N VAL A 48 7.81 3.38 -0.47
CA VAL A 48 6.52 3.70 -1.08
C VAL A 48 6.49 5.19 -1.40
N ARG A 49 6.23 5.52 -2.66
CA ARG A 49 5.99 6.89 -3.14
C ARG A 49 4.55 7.00 -3.59
N VAL A 50 3.84 8.00 -3.07
CA VAL A 50 2.48 8.33 -3.51
C VAL A 50 2.49 9.73 -4.08
N GLU A 51 1.86 9.90 -5.23
CA GLU A 51 1.66 11.18 -5.89
C GLU A 51 0.17 11.38 -6.16
N LEU A 52 -0.36 12.52 -5.74
CA LEU A 52 -1.76 12.88 -5.93
C LEU A 52 -1.87 14.39 -6.17
N ALA A 53 -2.54 14.79 -7.25
CA ALA A 53 -2.74 16.19 -7.64
C ALA A 53 -1.44 17.06 -7.56
N GLY A 54 -0.31 16.52 -8.05
CA GLY A 54 1.00 17.19 -8.06
C GLY A 54 1.71 17.25 -6.70
N LYS A 55 1.12 16.70 -5.62
CA LYS A 55 1.80 16.51 -4.34
C LYS A 55 2.36 15.10 -4.26
N THR A 56 3.63 15.01 -3.91
CA THR A 56 4.31 13.73 -3.66
C THR A 56 4.59 13.59 -2.17
N ALA A 57 4.42 12.40 -1.63
CA ALA A 57 5.05 12.03 -0.37
C ALA A 57 5.61 10.61 -0.43
N VAL A 58 6.67 10.38 0.35
CA VAL A 58 7.43 9.12 0.38
C VAL A 58 7.47 8.60 1.81
N CYS A 59 7.23 7.30 1.99
CA CYS A 59 7.43 6.63 3.27
C CYS A 59 8.02 5.24 3.06
N ARG A 60 8.58 4.66 4.11
CA ARG A 60 9.05 3.28 4.09
C ARG A 60 8.05 2.39 4.80
N ALA A 61 7.70 1.27 4.18
CA ALA A 61 6.88 0.26 4.81
C ALA A 61 7.60 -0.36 6.02
N ASN A 62 6.81 -0.79 7.01
CA ASN A 62 7.35 -1.44 8.19
C ASN A 62 7.77 -2.90 7.90
N SER A 63 8.29 -3.60 8.92
CA SER A 63 8.69 -5.02 8.83
C SER A 63 7.54 -5.98 8.49
N ARG A 64 6.29 -5.52 8.59
CA ARG A 64 5.09 -6.28 8.20
C ARG A 64 4.55 -5.87 6.83
N GLY A 65 5.22 -4.95 6.13
CA GLY A 65 4.78 -4.43 4.84
C GLY A 65 3.70 -3.34 4.93
N LYS A 66 3.18 -3.00 6.11
CA LYS A 66 2.21 -1.92 6.27
C LYS A 66 2.91 -0.57 6.18
N PHE A 67 2.32 0.35 5.43
CA PHE A 67 2.77 1.74 5.37
C PHE A 67 1.60 2.69 5.66
N LEU A 68 1.96 3.84 6.21
CA LEU A 68 1.07 4.97 6.42
C LEU A 68 1.85 6.22 6.02
N LEU A 69 1.29 6.95 5.07
CA LEU A 69 1.78 8.21 4.55
C LEU A 69 0.73 9.27 4.83
N ARG A 70 1.14 10.51 5.06
CA ARG A 70 0.22 11.64 5.05
C ARG A 70 0.61 12.57 3.92
N LEU A 71 -0.28 12.69 2.94
CA LEU A 71 -0.14 13.74 1.94
C LEU A 71 -0.55 15.07 2.58
N PRO A 72 0.14 16.16 2.23
CA PRO A 72 -0.31 17.49 2.63
C PRO A 72 -1.74 17.72 2.12
N PRO A 73 -2.51 18.59 2.80
CA PRO A 73 -3.85 18.93 2.34
C PRO A 73 -3.79 19.33 0.87
N LEU A 74 -4.55 18.62 0.06
CA LEU A 74 -4.81 18.99 -1.31
C LEU A 74 -5.85 20.10 -1.27
N GLU A 75 -5.67 21.14 -2.09
CA GLU A 75 -6.77 22.05 -2.37
C GLU A 75 -7.82 21.27 -3.18
N ALA A 76 -9.10 21.46 -2.85
CA ALA A 76 -10.18 20.82 -3.61
C ALA A 76 -10.11 21.37 -5.03
N GLY A 77 -10.03 20.49 -6.03
CA GLY A 77 -10.29 20.84 -7.42
C GLY A 77 -11.77 20.71 -7.73
#